data_AF-A0A7X0TUI2-F1
#
_entry.id   AF-A0A7X0TUI2-F1
#
_cell.length_a   1.000
_cell.length_b   1.000
_cell.length_c   1.000
_cell.angle_alpha   90.00
_cell.angle_beta   90.00
_cell.angle_gamma   90.00
#
_symmetry.space_group_name_H-M   'P 1'
#
loop_
_entity.id
_entity.type
_entity.pdbx_description
1 polymer ?
#
loop_
_entity_poly.entity_id
_entity_poly.type
_entity_poly.pdbx_seq_one_letter_code
_entity_poly.pdbx_strand_id
1 'polypeptide(L)'
;MSFSAMFDSEPDDVEECKVNIKRISSNKLLFESVCTDTEAGGVSKTVGEMNLNGKTLTSLVESTTSDESFSMKMKIVGSGKYIGACD
;
A
#
# COMPACT_ATOMS: atom_id res chain seq x y z
N MET A 1 -0.65 -3.48 -18.23
CA MET A 1 -0.94 -2.29 -17.41
C MET A 1 0.17 -2.19 -16.39
N SER A 2 1.03 -1.18 -16.51
CA SER A 2 2.26 -1.05 -15.72
C SER A 2 1.91 -0.69 -14.27
N PHE A 3 2.43 -1.45 -13.31
CA PHE A 3 2.28 -1.23 -11.86
C PHE A 3 3.06 0.03 -11.38
N SER A 4 3.80 0.69 -12.28
CA SER A 4 4.59 1.89 -11.99
C SER A 4 3.78 3.17 -11.88
N ALA A 5 2.54 3.22 -12.38
CA ALA A 5 1.77 4.47 -12.44
C ALA A 5 1.10 4.90 -11.13
N MET A 6 1.21 4.10 -10.04
CA MET A 6 0.67 4.48 -8.72
C MET A 6 1.68 5.20 -7.81
N PHE A 7 2.94 5.36 -8.25
CA PHE A 7 4.03 5.92 -7.44
C PHE A 7 4.82 7.03 -8.15
N ASP A 8 4.31 7.54 -9.26
CA ASP A 8 4.95 8.63 -10.00
C ASP A 8 4.37 9.95 -9.49
N SER A 9 4.88 10.41 -8.34
CA SER A 9 4.56 11.72 -7.77
C SER A 9 5.42 12.79 -8.47
N GLU A 10 4.78 13.84 -8.99
CA GLU A 10 5.45 15.00 -9.59
C GLU A 10 6.37 15.72 -8.56
N PRO A 11 7.43 16.40 -9.02
CA PRO A 11 8.57 16.79 -8.18
C PRO A 11 8.36 17.98 -7.22
N ASP A 12 7.14 18.51 -7.08
CA ASP A 12 6.88 19.75 -6.31
C ASP A 12 5.99 19.58 -5.06
N ASP A 13 5.57 18.36 -4.70
CA ASP A 13 4.74 18.15 -3.49
C ASP A 13 5.59 17.85 -2.24
N VAL A 14 5.39 18.65 -1.20
CA VAL A 14 6.06 18.63 0.12
C VAL A 14 5.68 17.38 0.97
N GLU A 15 5.07 16.36 0.37
CA GLU A 15 4.65 15.13 1.03
C GLU A 15 5.76 14.08 1.00
N GLU A 16 6.51 13.95 2.11
CA GLU A 16 7.47 12.85 2.27
C GLU A 16 6.74 11.53 2.55
N CYS A 17 6.49 10.75 1.49
CA CYS A 17 5.99 9.38 1.62
C CYS A 17 7.15 8.37 1.75
N LYS A 18 7.23 7.69 2.90
CA LYS A 18 8.16 6.58 3.13
C LYS A 18 7.48 5.25 2.86
N VAL A 19 7.93 4.57 1.81
CA VAL A 19 7.44 3.23 1.45
C VAL A 19 8.49 2.18 1.81
N ASN A 20 8.07 1.16 2.55
CA ASN A 20 8.89 -0.01 2.87
C ASN A 20 8.18 -1.27 2.38
N ILE A 21 8.89 -2.05 1.55
CA ILE A 21 8.38 -3.30 1.01
C ILE A 21 9.27 -4.43 1.52
N LYS A 22 8.69 -5.32 2.32
CA LYS A 22 9.37 -6.48 2.89
C LYS A 22 8.81 -7.77 2.29
N ARG A 23 9.63 -8.44 1.49
CA ARG A 23 9.35 -9.81 1.06
C ARG A 23 9.62 -10.78 2.21
N ILE A 24 8.58 -11.46 2.69
CA ILE A 24 8.68 -12.43 3.79
C ILE A 24 9.01 -13.82 3.25
N SER A 25 8.45 -14.19 2.11
CA SER A 25 8.73 -15.45 1.43
C SER A 25 8.54 -15.32 -0.07
N SER A 26 8.68 -16.42 -0.81
CA SER A 26 8.29 -16.48 -2.23
C SER A 26 6.82 -16.09 -2.45
N ASN A 27 5.99 -16.30 -1.42
CA ASN A 27 4.55 -16.29 -1.47
C ASN A 27 3.92 -15.20 -0.61
N LYS A 28 4.69 -14.44 0.16
CA LYS A 28 4.18 -13.42 1.10
C LYS A 28 4.99 -12.13 1.01
N LEU A 29 4.27 -11.03 0.88
CA LEU A 29 4.78 -9.67 0.79
C LEU A 29 4.07 -8.81 1.83
N LEU A 30 4.84 -8.02 2.57
CA LEU A 30 4.33 -6.94 3.41
C LEU A 30 4.77 -5.61 2.81
N PHE A 31 3.88 -4.64 2.83
CA PHE A 31 4.22 -3.27 2.48
C PHE A 31 3.67 -2.31 3.52
N GLU A 32 4.44 -1.30 3.83
CA GLU A 32 4.07 -0.21 4.72
C GLU A 32 4.37 1.10 4.01
N SER A 33 3.44 2.04 4.06
CA SER A 33 3.63 3.41 3.59
C SER A 33 3.24 4.36 4.71
N VAL A 34 4.05 5.39 4.94
CA VAL A 34 3.71 6.50 5.82
C VAL A 34 3.97 7.78 5.06
N CYS A 35 2.93 8.58 4.85
CA CYS A 35 3.02 9.93 4.31
C CYS A 35 2.69 10.91 5.43
N THR A 36 3.52 11.93 5.55
CA THR A 36 3.32 13.04 6.49
C THR A 36 3.22 14.32 5.72
N ASP A 37 2.09 15.01 5.86
CA ASP A 37 1.91 16.37 5.41
C ASP A 37 2.39 17.30 6.55
N THR A 38 3.54 17.93 6.33
CA THR A 38 4.16 18.84 7.32
C THR A 38 3.46 20.19 7.41
N GLU A 39 2.61 20.56 6.45
CA GLU A 39 1.90 21.84 6.45
C GLU A 39 0.52 21.73 7.12
N ALA A 40 -0.22 20.65 6.87
CA ALA A 40 -1.54 20.42 7.46
C ALA A 40 -1.52 19.53 8.72
N GLY A 41 -0.35 19.01 9.12
CA GLY A 41 -0.22 18.11 10.27
C GLY A 41 -0.86 16.73 10.05
N GLY A 42 -1.20 16.41 8.81
CA GLY A 42 -1.84 15.16 8.43
C GLY A 42 -0.86 13.98 8.42
N VAL A 43 -1.28 12.84 8.97
CA VAL A 43 -0.54 11.58 8.87
C VAL A 43 -1.41 10.55 8.19
N SER A 44 -0.89 9.98 7.10
CA SER A 44 -1.49 8.84 6.42
C SER A 44 -0.57 7.63 6.54
N LYS A 45 -1.10 6.52 7.05
CA LYS A 45 -0.38 5.25 7.19
C LYS A 45 -1.14 4.14 6.50
N THR A 46 -0.48 3.43 5.61
CA THR A 46 -0.98 2.21 4.98
C THR A 46 -0.11 1.03 5.36
N VAL A 47 -0.73 -0.06 5.78
CA VAL A 47 -0.09 -1.35 6.01
C VAL A 47 -0.84 -2.37 5.17
N GLY A 48 -0.12 -3.15 4.38
CA GLY A 48 -0.72 -4.20 3.60
C GLY A 48 0.08 -5.49 3.58
N GLU A 49 -0.66 -6.57 3.39
CA GLU A 49 -0.16 -7.92 3.24
C GLU A 49 -0.72 -8.52 1.97
N MET A 50 0.16 -9.13 1.17
CA MET A 50 -0.22 -9.89 -0.02
C MET A 50 0.30 -11.32 0.13
N ASN A 51 -0.57 -12.30 -0.11
CA ASN A 51 -0.21 -13.72 -0.17
C ASN A 51 -0.55 -14.33 -1.52
N LEU A 52 0.39 -15.07 -2.09
CA LEU A 52 0.30 -15.79 -3.35
C LEU A 52 0.42 -17.29 -3.06
N ASN A 53 -0.67 -18.04 -3.21
CA ASN A 53 -0.66 -19.50 -3.02
C ASN A 53 -0.73 -20.26 -4.35
N GLY A 54 0.12 -19.88 -5.30
CA GLY A 54 0.24 -20.47 -6.64
C GLY A 54 -0.94 -20.21 -7.59
N LYS A 55 -2.18 -20.33 -7.12
CA LYS A 55 -3.42 -20.12 -7.88
C LYS A 55 -4.27 -18.96 -7.36
N THR A 56 -4.01 -18.50 -6.15
CA THR A 56 -4.80 -17.45 -5.49
C THR A 56 -3.90 -16.34 -4.99
N LEU A 57 -4.36 -15.11 -5.16
CA LEU A 57 -3.81 -13.91 -4.55
C LEU A 57 -4.81 -13.46 -3.49
N THR A 58 -4.37 -13.32 -2.25
CA THR A 58 -5.11 -12.60 -1.22
C THR A 58 -4.36 -11.34 -0.85
N SER A 59 -5.11 -10.28 -0.57
CA SER A 59 -4.57 -9.00 -0.13
C SER A 59 -5.39 -8.50 1.05
N LEU A 60 -4.69 -7.96 2.04
CA LEU A 60 -5.25 -7.19 3.13
C LEU A 60 -4.54 -5.85 3.12
N VAL A 61 -5.29 -4.76 3.08
CA VAL A 61 -4.74 -3.40 3.16
C VAL A 61 -5.52 -2.65 4.22
N GLU A 62 -4.82 -2.14 5.22
CA GLU A 62 -5.35 -1.22 6.21
C GLU A 62 -4.72 0.16 6.00
N SER A 63 -5.54 1.17 5.76
CA SER A 63 -5.12 2.56 5.65
C SER A 63 -5.76 3.37 6.77
N THR A 64 -4.96 4.19 7.43
CA THR A 64 -5.42 5.15 8.43
C THR A 64 -4.98 6.53 7.96
N THR A 65 -5.91 7.46 7.87
CA THR A 65 -5.63 8.85 7.55
C THR A 65 -6.19 9.69 8.68
N SER A 66 -5.35 10.54 9.27
CA SER A 66 -5.74 11.39 10.39
C SER A 66 -5.16 12.79 10.21
N ASP A 67 -6.03 13.78 10.39
CA ASP A 67 -5.68 15.20 10.57
C ASP A 67 -6.23 15.70 11.92
N GLU A 68 -6.08 17.00 12.22
CA GLU A 68 -6.51 17.59 13.49
C GLU A 68 -8.02 17.48 13.77
N SER A 69 -8.83 17.26 12.74
CA SER A 69 -10.30 17.32 12.79
C SER A 69 -10.99 16.01 12.45
N PHE A 70 -10.28 15.11 11.77
CA PHE A 70 -10.85 13.92 11.14
C PHE A 70 -9.87 12.76 11.21
N SER A 71 -10.40 11.58 11.52
CA SER A 71 -9.66 10.32 11.48
C SER A 71 -10.50 9.26 10.80
N MET A 72 -9.96 8.69 9.73
CA MET A 72 -10.57 7.60 8.97
C MET A 72 -9.67 6.38 8.97
N LYS A 73 -10.26 5.21 9.26
CA LYS A 73 -9.61 3.92 9.07
C LYS A 73 -10.37 3.11 8.02
N MET A 74 -9.65 2.69 6.98
CA MET A 74 -10.15 1.86 5.90
C MET A 74 -9.46 0.49 5.95
N LYS A 75 -10.25 -0.57 5.73
CA LYS A 75 -9.76 -1.94 5.60
C LYS A 75 -10.31 -2.56 4.33
N ILE A 76 -9.41 -2.97 3.44
CA ILE A 76 -9.72 -3.63 2.18
C ILE A 76 -9.22 -5.06 2.27
N VAL A 77 -10.11 -6.02 2.00
CA VAL A 77 -9.78 -7.44 1.88
C VAL A 77 -10.10 -7.87 0.45
N GLY A 78 -9.08 -8.21 -0.32
CA GLY A 78 -9.20 -8.69 -1.69
C GLY A 78 -8.83 -10.16 -1.77
N SER A 79 -9.60 -10.93 -2.54
CA SER A 79 -9.22 -12.28 -2.94
C SER A 79 -9.44 -12.44 -4.43
N GLY A 80 -8.50 -13.07 -5.11
CA GLY A 80 -8.54 -13.26 -6.54
C GLY A 80 -7.82 -14.52 -6.97
N LYS A 81 -8.13 -15.01 -8.16
CA LYS A 81 -7.36 -16.07 -8.80
C LYS A 81 -6.13 -15.42 -9.42
N TYR A 82 -4.95 -15.89 -9.02
CA TYR A 82 -3.69 -15.55 -9.68
C TYR A 82 -3.49 -16.54 -10.82
N ILE A 83 -3.61 -16.05 -12.06
CA ILE A 83 -3.20 -16.78 -13.25
C ILE A 83 -1.83 -16.18 -13.60
N GLY A 84 -0.75 -16.84 -13.19
CA GLY A 84 0.60 -16.36 -13.47
C GLY A 84 0.79 -16.17 -14.97
N ALA A 85 1.36 -15.04 -15.37
CA ALA A 85 1.77 -14.81 -16.75
C ALA A 85 3.14 -15.47 -16.99
N CYS A 86 3.17 -16.23 -18.10
CA CYS A 86 4.33 -16.76 -18.84
C CYS A 86 4.90 -18.11 -18.39
N ASP A 87 4.56 -19.15 -19.16
CA ASP A 87 5.52 -20.17 -19.59
C ASP A 87 6.65 -19.52 -20.41
#